data_AF-A0A8S3K508-F1
#
_entry.id   AF-A0A8S3K508-F1
#
_cell.length_a   1.000
_cell.length_b   1.000
_cell.length_c   1.000
_cell.angle_alpha   90.00
_cell.angle_beta   90.00
_cell.angle_gamma   90.00
#
_symmetry.space_group_name_H-M   'P 1'
#
loop_
_entity.id
_entity.type
_entity.pdbx_description
1 polymer ?
#
loop_
_entity_poly.entity_id
_entity_poly.type
_entity_poly.pdbx_seq_one_letter_code
_entity_poly.pdbx_strand_id
1 'polypeptide(L)'
;MAPSILPCRIVQVFEKEESLNTTYKVATLYGIISDSFAYSDFTELSKTVSAELRQLDIKALSSITFIQACQLFTQYKSYQVCKCVGSCDTNRRPCKKQSIKCCSKCHRGKCILCKNNV
;
A
#
# COMPACT_ATOMS: atom_id res chain seq x y z
N MET A 1 0.01 16.82 -0.75
CA MET A 1 -0.44 15.43 -0.51
C MET A 1 0.50 14.83 0.51
N ALA A 2 0.02 14.46 1.70
CA ALA A 2 0.85 13.76 2.67
C ALA A 2 1.28 12.41 2.05
N PRO A 3 2.55 11.99 2.21
CA PRO A 3 2.95 10.65 1.80
C PRO A 3 2.08 9.64 2.54
N SER A 4 1.52 8.69 1.80
CA SER A 4 0.75 7.58 2.38
C SER A 4 1.73 6.64 3.07
N ILE A 5 1.95 6.84 4.36
CA ILE A 5 2.82 5.96 5.16
C ILE A 5 2.09 4.62 5.34
N LEU A 6 2.75 3.51 4.98
CA LEU A 6 2.21 2.16 5.18
C LEU A 6 2.51 1.72 6.62
N PRO A 7 1.50 1.56 7.50
CA PRO A 7 1.73 1.13 8.87
C PRO A 7 2.23 -0.32 8.89
N CYS A 8 3.35 -0.56 9.56
CA CYS A 8 3.93 -1.88 9.68
C CYS A 8 4.51 -2.10 11.08
N ARG A 9 4.64 -3.37 11.46
CA ARG A 9 5.24 -3.83 12.71
C ARG A 9 6.51 -4.60 12.38
N ILE A 10 7.60 -4.29 13.07
CA ILE A 10 8.84 -5.08 12.97
C ILE A 10 8.59 -6.46 13.60
N VAL A 11 8.90 -7.51 12.84
CA VAL A 11 8.71 -8.91 13.24
C VAL A 11 10.02 -9.67 13.38
N GLN A 12 11.09 -9.23 12.71
CA GLN A 12 12.41 -9.84 12.82
C GLN A 12 13.50 -8.79 12.57
N VAL A 13 14.61 -8.96 13.26
CA VAL A 13 15.84 -8.15 13.10
C VAL A 13 16.94 -9.09 12.61
N PHE A 14 17.64 -8.67 11.56
CA PHE A 14 18.80 -9.38 11.01
C PHE A 14 20.02 -8.49 11.17
N GLU A 15 20.92 -8.90 12.05
CA GLU A 15 22.23 -8.29 12.23
C GLU A 15 23.23 -9.04 11.36
N LYS A 16 24.04 -8.33 10.58
CA LYS A 16 25.17 -8.93 9.86
C LYS A 16 26.44 -8.60 10.64
N GLU A 17 27.10 -9.62 11.18
CA GLU A 17 28.26 -9.45 12.08
C GLU A 17 29.42 -8.64 11.48
N GLU A 18 29.55 -8.58 10.14
CA GLU A 18 30.65 -7.87 9.46
C GLU A 18 30.26 -6.51 8.88
N SER A 19 29.01 -6.06 9.03
CA SER A 19 28.56 -4.77 8.51
C SER A 19 27.50 -4.16 9.41
N LEU A 20 27.57 -2.86 9.69
CA LEU A 20 26.55 -2.06 10.42
C LEU A 20 25.16 -2.05 9.75
N ASN A 21 24.92 -2.93 8.78
CA ASN A 21 23.69 -3.06 8.02
C ASN A 21 22.71 -4.01 8.72
N THR A 22 22.14 -3.55 9.82
CA THR A 22 20.96 -4.18 10.41
C THR A 22 19.77 -4.00 9.47
N THR A 23 19.11 -5.10 9.13
CA THR A 23 17.89 -5.08 8.32
C THR A 23 16.72 -5.67 9.08
N TYR A 24 15.52 -5.21 8.74
CA TYR A 24 14.30 -5.50 9.47
C TYR A 24 13.28 -6.16 8.56
N LYS A 25 12.62 -7.20 9.06
CA LYS A 25 11.38 -7.72 8.50
C LYS A 25 10.21 -7.06 9.16
N VAL A 26 9.21 -6.77 8.34
CA VAL A 26 8.00 -6.10 8.80
C VAL A 26 6.75 -6.84 8.34
N ALA A 27 5.72 -6.76 9.16
CA ALA A 27 4.38 -7.24 8.86
C ALA A 27 3.40 -6.07 8.83
N THR A 28 2.39 -6.19 7.96
CA THR A 28 1.23 -5.31 7.90
C THR A 28 -0.02 -6.12 8.27
N LEU A 29 -1.17 -5.48 8.39
CA LEU A 29 -2.47 -6.18 8.58
C LEU A 29 -2.78 -7.19 7.47
N TYR A 30 -2.11 -7.06 6.32
CA TYR A 30 -2.40 -7.84 5.13
C TYR A 30 -1.41 -8.99 4.90
N GLY A 31 -0.28 -9.01 5.61
CA GLY A 31 0.77 -10.00 5.38
C GLY A 31 2.17 -9.54 5.80
N ILE A 32 3.10 -10.50 5.79
CA ILE A 32 4.53 -10.26 6.03
C ILE A 32 5.17 -9.81 4.73
N ILE A 33 5.92 -8.71 4.76
CA ILE A 33 6.59 -8.22 3.55
C ILE A 33 7.82 -9.07 3.26
N SER A 34 7.91 -9.56 2.02
CA SER A 34 8.99 -10.43 1.52
C SER A 34 10.34 -9.71 1.43
N ASP A 35 10.34 -8.39 1.37
CA ASP A 35 11.52 -7.53 1.36
C ASP A 35 12.08 -7.29 2.77
N SER A 36 13.29 -6.77 2.87
CA SER A 36 13.92 -6.33 4.12
C SER A 36 14.24 -4.85 4.02
N PHE A 37 14.15 -4.14 5.14
CA PHE A 37 14.26 -2.68 5.18
C PHE A 37 15.39 -2.25 6.12
N ALA A 38 15.97 -1.09 5.86
CA ALA A 38 16.90 -0.43 6.77
C ALA A 38 16.15 0.45 7.77
N TYR A 39 16.82 0.85 8.86
CA TYR A 39 16.22 1.75 9.85
C TYR A 39 15.77 3.09 9.24
N SER A 40 16.54 3.60 8.26
CA SER A 40 16.25 4.84 7.53
C SER A 40 14.96 4.81 6.72
N ASP A 41 14.40 3.62 6.44
CA ASP A 41 13.15 3.47 5.69
C ASP A 41 11.91 3.67 6.58
N PHE A 42 12.10 3.78 7.91
CA PHE A 42 11.01 3.87 8.86
C PHE A 42 10.80 5.30 9.38
N THR A 43 9.54 5.60 9.67
CA THR A 43 9.15 6.76 10.46
C THR A 43 8.37 6.25 11.66
N GLU A 44 8.69 6.74 12.86
CA GLU A 44 8.04 6.27 14.08
C GLU A 44 6.57 6.69 14.12
N LEU A 45 5.67 5.71 14.24
CA LEU A 45 4.21 5.92 14.32
C LEU A 45 3.64 5.52 15.69
N SER A 46 4.46 5.44 16.74
CA SER A 46 4.11 4.88 18.05
C SER A 46 2.85 5.50 18.70
N LYS A 47 2.50 6.74 18.33
CA LYS A 47 1.32 7.49 18.81
C LYS A 47 0.05 7.34 17.96
N THR A 48 0.15 6.71 16.78
CA THR A 48 -0.93 6.65 15.76
C THR A 48 -1.23 5.22 15.27
N VAL A 49 -0.53 4.20 15.78
CA VAL A 49 -0.71 2.80 15.37
C VAL A 49 -2.01 2.21 15.92
N SER A 50 -2.81 1.58 15.05
CA SER A 50 -4.03 0.86 15.43
C SER A 50 -3.76 -0.34 16.34
N ALA A 51 -4.70 -0.65 17.24
CA ALA A 51 -4.60 -1.82 18.14
C ALA A 51 -4.41 -3.14 17.36
N GLU A 52 -5.00 -3.22 16.18
CA GLU A 52 -4.92 -4.35 15.26
C GLU A 52 -3.46 -4.67 14.85
N LEU A 53 -2.62 -3.64 14.65
CA LEU A 53 -1.21 -3.84 14.32
C LEU A 53 -0.40 -4.46 15.47
N ARG A 54 -0.82 -4.17 16.71
CA ARG A 54 -0.15 -4.65 17.93
C ARG A 54 -0.52 -6.10 18.24
N GLN A 55 -1.75 -6.49 17.94
CA GLN A 55 -2.29 -7.83 18.22
C GLN A 55 -2.15 -8.81 17.04
N LEU A 56 -1.34 -8.44 16.06
CA LEU A 56 -1.18 -9.19 14.81
C LEU A 56 -0.58 -10.58 15.06
N ASP A 57 -1.31 -11.62 14.65
CA ASP A 57 -0.81 -13.00 14.66
C ASP A 57 0.07 -13.25 13.44
N ILE A 58 1.38 -13.14 13.65
CA ILE A 58 2.39 -13.25 12.61
C ILE A 58 2.38 -14.66 11.98
N LYS A 59 2.00 -15.71 12.73
CA LYS A 59 2.04 -17.10 12.24
C LYS A 59 0.94 -17.40 11.23
N ALA A 60 -0.17 -16.66 11.30
CA ALA A 60 -1.31 -16.84 10.40
C ALA A 60 -1.17 -16.05 9.09
N LEU A 61 -0.15 -15.19 8.96
CA LEU A 61 0.03 -14.32 7.80
C LEU A 61 0.80 -14.99 6.67
N SER A 62 0.33 -14.80 5.43
CA SER A 62 1.07 -15.11 4.22
C SER A 62 2.14 -14.06 3.90
N SER A 63 3.17 -14.48 3.17
CA SER A 63 4.16 -13.58 2.58
C SER A 63 3.57 -12.81 1.40
N ILE A 64 3.80 -11.49 1.36
CA ILE A 64 3.35 -10.58 0.29
C ILE A 64 4.48 -9.62 -0.10
N THR A 65 4.43 -9.07 -1.30
CA THR A 65 5.37 -8.02 -1.74
C THR A 65 5.00 -6.66 -1.15
N PHE A 66 5.97 -5.74 -1.04
CA PHE A 66 5.71 -4.37 -0.61
C PHE A 66 4.62 -3.67 -1.45
N ILE A 67 4.63 -3.88 -2.77
CA ILE A 67 3.65 -3.30 -3.69
C ILE A 67 2.24 -3.84 -3.39
N GLN A 68 2.08 -5.15 -3.17
CA GLN A 68 0.78 -5.73 -2.80
C GLN A 68 0.28 -5.17 -1.47
N ALA A 69 1.16 -5.00 -0.48
CA ALA A 69 0.80 -4.38 0.79
C ALA A 69 0.30 -2.94 0.60
N CYS A 70 0.99 -2.14 -0.22
CA CYS A 70 0.57 -0.78 -0.56
C CYS A 70 -0.79 -0.76 -1.27
N GLN A 71 -1.02 -1.68 -2.21
CA GLN A 71 -2.28 -1.81 -2.95
C GLN A 71 -3.45 -2.18 -2.03
N LEU A 72 -3.24 -3.10 -1.09
CA LEU A 72 -4.26 -3.51 -0.12
C LEU A 72 -4.57 -2.37 0.85
N PHE A 73 -3.55 -1.66 1.34
CA PHE A 73 -3.72 -0.54 2.26
C PHE A 73 -4.46 0.64 1.63
N THR A 74 -4.05 1.04 0.42
CA THR A 74 -4.68 2.14 -0.31
C THR A 74 -5.97 1.74 -1.02
N GLN A 75 -6.35 0.46 -0.96
CA GLN A 75 -7.40 -0.16 -1.77
C GLN A 75 -7.23 0.09 -3.28
N TYR A 76 -6.01 0.42 -3.70
CA TYR A 76 -5.66 0.75 -5.07
C TYR A 76 -5.17 -0.49 -5.80
N LYS A 77 -5.89 -0.94 -6.83
CA LYS A 77 -5.42 -2.03 -7.70
C LYS A 77 -4.95 -1.46 -9.03
N SER A 78 -3.64 -1.52 -9.30
CA SER A 78 -3.02 -0.91 -10.48
C SER A 78 -3.46 -1.49 -11.82
N TYR A 79 -4.11 -2.66 -11.85
CA TYR A 79 -4.67 -3.25 -13.07
C TYR A 79 -6.09 -2.73 -13.39
N GLN A 80 -6.76 -2.07 -12.44
CA GLN A 80 -8.12 -1.51 -12.62
C GLN A 80 -8.09 -0.10 -13.22
N VAL A 81 -7.08 0.17 -14.04
CA VAL A 81 -6.92 1.42 -14.77
C VAL A 81 -7.95 1.46 -15.89
N CYS A 82 -8.98 2.30 -15.76
CA CYS A 82 -9.97 2.43 -16.83
C CYS A 82 -9.38 3.16 -18.03
N LYS A 83 -9.41 2.53 -19.21
CA LYS A 83 -9.01 3.16 -20.49
C LYS A 83 -10.14 3.97 -21.11
N CYS A 84 -10.97 4.63 -20.31
CA CYS A 84 -12.12 5.38 -20.83
C CYS A 84 -11.65 6.67 -21.51
N VAL A 85 -12.24 6.98 -22.67
CA VAL A 85 -11.89 8.16 -23.48
C VAL A 85 -12.54 9.45 -22.94
N GLY A 86 -13.50 9.34 -22.00
CA GLY A 86 -14.19 10.48 -21.38
C GLY A 86 -14.45 10.28 -19.88
N SER A 87 -15.30 11.12 -19.29
CA SER A 87 -15.60 11.12 -17.86
C SER A 87 -16.12 9.76 -17.37
N CYS A 88 -15.66 9.32 -16.18
CA CYS A 88 -16.11 8.09 -15.54
C CYS A 88 -17.29 8.31 -14.58
N ASP A 89 -18.30 9.04 -15.02
CA ASP A 89 -19.47 9.43 -14.23
C ASP A 89 -20.65 8.46 -14.32
N THR A 90 -20.69 7.57 -15.32
CA THR A 90 -21.79 6.62 -15.52
C THR A 90 -21.44 5.18 -15.12
N ASN A 91 -22.44 4.41 -14.67
CA ASN A 91 -22.32 2.98 -14.35
C ASN A 91 -21.97 2.08 -15.55
N ARG A 92 -21.91 2.66 -16.77
CA ARG A 92 -21.36 2.00 -17.96
C ARG A 92 -19.84 1.86 -17.89
N ARG A 93 -19.16 2.62 -17.02
CA ARG A 93 -17.70 2.59 -16.85
C ARG A 93 -17.31 1.63 -15.73
N PRO A 94 -16.25 0.80 -15.91
CA PRO A 94 -15.82 -0.18 -14.91
C PRO A 94 -15.51 0.44 -13.54
N CYS A 95 -14.81 1.57 -13.53
CA CYS A 95 -14.46 2.28 -12.29
C CYS A 95 -15.70 2.70 -11.49
N LYS A 96 -16.69 3.33 -12.14
CA LYS A 96 -17.92 3.75 -11.46
C LYS A 96 -18.77 2.56 -11.01
N LYS A 97 -18.89 1.52 -11.85
CA LYS A 97 -19.64 0.29 -11.53
C LYS A 97 -19.06 -0.45 -10.32
N GLN A 98 -17.74 -0.45 -10.18
CA GLN A 98 -17.03 -1.09 -9.07
C GLN A 98 -16.82 -0.16 -7.87
N SER A 99 -17.39 1.05 -7.89
CA SER A 99 -17.20 2.08 -6.85
C SER A 99 -15.72 2.43 -6.59
N ILE A 100 -14.89 2.35 -7.62
CA ILE A 100 -13.46 2.66 -7.57
C ILE A 100 -13.22 4.04 -8.19
N LYS A 101 -12.46 4.89 -7.49
CA LYS A 101 -12.01 6.18 -8.02
C LYS A 101 -10.85 6.00 -9.01
N CYS A 102 -10.90 6.73 -10.12
CA CYS A 102 -9.89 6.81 -11.15
C CYS A 102 -8.62 7.53 -10.64
N CYS A 103 -7.46 7.06 -11.05
CA CYS A 103 -6.17 7.65 -10.72
C CYS A 103 -5.50 8.30 -11.94
N SER A 104 -4.35 8.95 -11.72
CA SER A 104 -3.53 9.55 -12.79
C SER A 104 -3.13 8.56 -13.90
N LYS A 105 -3.09 7.26 -13.61
CA LYS A 105 -2.83 6.21 -14.62
C LYS A 105 -4.05 5.89 -15.50
N CYS A 106 -5.29 6.10 -15.02
CA CYS A 106 -6.54 5.86 -15.77
C CYS A 106 -6.60 6.69 -17.03
N HIS A 107 -6.31 7.98 -16.89
CA HIS A 107 -6.28 8.90 -18.02
C HIS A 107 -4.93 9.61 -17.97
N ARG A 108 -3.94 9.07 -18.68
CA ARG A 108 -2.58 9.64 -18.77
C ARG A 108 -2.67 11.15 -19.06
N GLY A 109 -2.48 11.98 -18.03
CA GLY A 109 -2.55 13.45 -18.12
C GLY A 109 -3.95 14.07 -18.19
N LYS A 110 -5.05 13.30 -18.21
CA LYS A 110 -6.44 13.81 -18.27
C LYS A 110 -7.30 13.43 -17.07
N CYS A 111 -6.70 12.86 -16.02
CA CYS A 111 -7.43 12.42 -14.83
C CYS A 111 -8.13 13.58 -14.09
N ILE A 112 -7.62 14.82 -14.20
CA ILE A 112 -8.27 16.01 -13.64
C ILE A 112 -9.66 16.27 -14.25
N LEU A 113 -9.89 15.83 -15.49
CA LEU A 113 -11.18 15.97 -16.20
C LEU A 113 -12.12 14.79 -15.89
N CYS A 114 -11.63 13.78 -15.17
CA CYS A 114 -12.44 12.65 -14.77
C CYS A 114 -13.23 12.98 -13.51
N LYS A 115 -14.57 13.03 -13.62
CA LYS A 115 -15.49 13.28 -12.51
C LYS A 115 -15.51 12.19 -11.43
N ASN A 116 -14.76 11.12 -11.61
CA ASN A 116 -14.63 10.02 -10.67
C ASN A 116 -13.16 9.84 -10.29
N ASN A 117 -12.38 10.91 -10.18
CA ASN A 117 -10.99 10.86 -9.77
C ASN A 117 -10.83 10.81 -8.23
N VAL A 118 -9.67 10.33 -7.76
CA VAL A 118 -9.26 10.29 -6.34
C VAL A 118 -9.16 11.69 -5.77
#